data_AF-A0A972L0W9-F1
#
_entry.id   AF-A0A972L0W9-F1
#
_cell.length_a   1.000
_cell.length_b   1.000
_cell.length_c   1.000
_cell.angle_alpha   90.00
_cell.angle_beta   90.00
_cell.angle_gamma   90.00
#
_symmetry.space_group_name_H-M   'P 1'
#
loop_
_entity.id
_entity.type
_entity.pdbx_description
1 polymer ?
#
loop_
_entity_poly.entity_id
_entity_poly.type
_entity_poly.pdbx_seq_one_letter_code
_entity_poly.pdbx_strand_id
1 'polypeptide(L)'
;IQPYDGDIYVNPYTGSNENSGTSWAEPLKSIAWAYHKIHVDSISKNTIFLANGIYSDTTNNEKFPLNIRPFIKLVGSSRNGTILNGSEKVKLLKGNNNVTDFAIEKMTLEGGPIIDYDDYVSSRALLAFLYTGCARFELDSIVFRDSYTFDAAGILTYYQADSSVVSNCLFRDNTGGQAIGMGSDGDKTQFINNCIVTNQQPDENVPPNRLMMGKLIGDGGTGRTIVQNSLFYNNPRMGVSRWPYGNSYFINCTFADNSWYDEKAFVYVADANMHLYNCIAWDLGPVPMAINVGEWQMFTHSYLNIYNSLVEGGQGSITIGESCFHHDTNWCHIYYDSTNIDADPAFLGMWDHPYMISDGSPCIDAGTLANLPDFIELPEHDLAGNPRIVGDSIDMGAYEWNPTIVGLHDIGPGNRNEKTQLLKASPNPFDWGTKVEVETKVDAEVEAEAENGFGLEVYDSYGRYVRQLIISGLHHNKEVLWYGDDNNGKPLPAGIYHIVLFSGDKEVESLKVVKK
;
A
#
# COMPACT_ATOMS: atom_id res chain seq x y z
N ILE A 1 -23.24 -22.59 20.19
CA ILE A 1 -21.96 -22.24 20.85
C ILE A 1 -22.16 -20.87 21.48
N GLN A 2 -21.75 -20.68 22.75
CA GLN A 2 -21.81 -19.35 23.38
C GLN A 2 -20.65 -18.49 22.85
N PRO A 3 -20.90 -17.27 22.35
CA PRO A 3 -19.84 -16.36 21.96
C PRO A 3 -18.90 -16.05 23.14
N TYR A 4 -17.62 -15.91 22.85
CA TYR A 4 -16.58 -15.51 23.80
C TYR A 4 -16.06 -14.13 23.44
N ASP A 5 -16.09 -13.22 24.42
CA ASP A 5 -15.59 -11.86 24.28
C ASP A 5 -14.14 -11.78 24.77
N GLY A 6 -13.22 -11.86 23.83
CA GLY A 6 -11.78 -11.90 24.05
C GLY A 6 -11.04 -12.64 22.93
N ASP A 7 -9.72 -12.67 23.05
CA ASP A 7 -8.87 -13.30 22.04
C ASP A 7 -9.01 -14.82 22.00
N ILE A 8 -8.90 -15.38 20.79
CA ILE A 8 -8.98 -16.83 20.56
C ILE A 8 -7.68 -17.34 19.97
N TYR A 9 -7.24 -18.51 20.45
CA TYR A 9 -6.00 -19.16 20.04
C TYR A 9 -6.29 -20.45 19.30
N VAL A 10 -5.66 -20.65 18.14
CA VAL A 10 -5.87 -21.81 17.26
C VAL A 10 -4.54 -22.48 16.95
N ASN A 11 -4.48 -23.80 17.12
CA ASN A 11 -3.32 -24.61 16.75
C ASN A 11 -3.79 -25.85 15.97
N PRO A 12 -3.34 -26.04 14.71
CA PRO A 12 -3.89 -27.07 13.84
C PRO A 12 -3.45 -28.48 14.26
N TYR A 13 -2.34 -28.59 15.00
CA TYR A 13 -1.75 -29.87 15.39
C TYR A 13 -2.12 -30.31 16.81
N THR A 14 -2.17 -29.36 17.76
CA THR A 14 -2.41 -29.66 19.17
C THR A 14 -3.78 -29.23 19.68
N GLY A 15 -4.52 -28.43 18.89
CA GLY A 15 -5.82 -27.92 19.27
C GLY A 15 -6.94 -28.94 19.18
N SER A 16 -8.01 -28.66 19.94
CA SER A 16 -9.28 -29.38 19.90
C SER A 16 -10.43 -28.38 19.86
N ASN A 17 -11.47 -28.63 19.07
CA ASN A 17 -12.64 -27.74 19.04
C ASN A 17 -13.53 -27.85 20.31
N GLU A 18 -13.22 -28.81 21.17
CA GLU A 18 -13.79 -28.90 22.53
C GLU A 18 -13.08 -27.99 23.54
N ASN A 19 -11.91 -27.44 23.19
CA ASN A 19 -11.14 -26.58 24.09
C ASN A 19 -11.81 -25.21 24.28
N SER A 20 -11.42 -24.52 25.35
CA SER A 20 -11.86 -23.14 25.62
C SER A 20 -11.41 -22.17 24.52
N GLY A 21 -10.23 -22.36 23.94
CA GLY A 21 -9.68 -21.47 22.91
C GLY A 21 -9.15 -20.15 23.47
N THR A 22 -9.15 -19.95 24.78
CA THR A 22 -8.81 -18.66 25.42
C THR A 22 -7.33 -18.54 25.77
N SER A 23 -6.52 -19.57 25.48
CA SER A 23 -5.07 -19.57 25.64
C SER A 23 -4.40 -20.61 24.74
N TRP A 24 -3.07 -20.50 24.58
CA TRP A 24 -2.26 -21.52 23.91
C TRP A 24 -2.21 -22.88 24.63
N ALA A 25 -2.62 -22.96 25.90
CA ALA A 25 -2.68 -24.23 26.64
C ALA A 25 -3.95 -25.04 26.29
N GLU A 26 -5.01 -24.36 25.86
CA GLU A 26 -6.26 -24.96 25.41
C GLU A 26 -6.70 -24.37 24.06
N PRO A 27 -5.91 -24.52 22.98
CA PRO A 27 -6.21 -23.87 21.71
C PRO A 27 -7.32 -24.62 20.96
N LEU A 28 -8.10 -23.91 20.15
CA LEU A 28 -9.02 -24.52 19.20
C LEU A 28 -8.24 -25.22 18.08
N LYS A 29 -8.90 -26.17 17.40
CA LYS A 29 -8.28 -26.90 16.28
C LYS A 29 -8.38 -26.17 14.95
N SER A 30 -9.51 -25.51 14.68
CA SER A 30 -9.77 -24.85 13.39
C SER A 30 -10.17 -23.38 13.51
N ILE A 31 -9.78 -22.61 12.50
CA ILE A 31 -10.09 -21.20 12.34
C ILE A 31 -11.60 -21.01 12.11
N ALA A 32 -12.23 -21.90 11.32
CA ALA A 32 -13.67 -21.89 11.14
C ALA A 32 -14.41 -21.96 12.48
N TRP A 33 -13.92 -22.77 13.43
CA TRP A 33 -14.53 -22.87 14.77
C TRP A 33 -14.27 -21.63 15.62
N ALA A 34 -13.06 -21.07 15.54
CA ALA A 34 -12.73 -19.79 16.17
C ALA A 34 -13.68 -18.67 15.74
N TYR A 35 -13.94 -18.53 14.43
CA TYR A 35 -14.92 -17.58 13.93
C TYR A 35 -16.33 -17.83 14.45
N HIS A 36 -16.76 -19.08 14.68
CA HIS A 36 -18.07 -19.36 15.29
C HIS A 36 -18.14 -18.93 16.76
N LYS A 37 -17.00 -18.95 17.46
CA LYS A 37 -16.92 -18.70 18.91
C LYS A 37 -16.63 -17.25 19.26
N ILE A 38 -15.91 -16.50 18.42
CA ILE A 38 -15.52 -15.12 18.73
C ILE A 38 -16.71 -14.16 18.75
N HIS A 39 -16.77 -13.31 19.77
CA HIS A 39 -17.70 -12.19 19.85
C HIS A 39 -17.22 -11.03 18.98
N VAL A 40 -18.18 -10.37 18.33
CA VAL A 40 -17.95 -9.22 17.46
C VAL A 40 -18.44 -7.98 18.18
N ASP A 41 -17.54 -7.02 18.41
CA ASP A 41 -17.85 -5.72 18.98
C ASP A 41 -17.15 -4.63 18.16
N SER A 42 -17.87 -3.55 17.84
CA SER A 42 -17.32 -2.38 17.17
C SER A 42 -16.34 -1.57 18.03
N ILE A 43 -16.37 -1.75 19.36
CA ILE A 43 -15.52 -1.03 20.32
C ILE A 43 -14.24 -1.84 20.61
N SER A 44 -14.35 -3.15 20.82
CA SER A 44 -13.23 -4.04 21.10
C SER A 44 -12.95 -4.99 19.93
N LYS A 45 -11.80 -4.79 19.26
CA LYS A 45 -11.36 -5.65 18.15
C LYS A 45 -10.67 -6.92 18.67
N ASN A 46 -11.45 -7.94 18.98
CA ASN A 46 -10.92 -9.24 19.41
C ASN A 46 -10.07 -9.89 18.30
N THR A 47 -9.03 -10.63 18.71
CA THR A 47 -8.05 -11.24 17.80
C THR A 47 -8.13 -12.77 17.82
N ILE A 48 -8.05 -13.39 16.65
CA ILE A 48 -7.79 -14.81 16.48
C ILE A 48 -6.30 -15.00 16.17
N PHE A 49 -5.56 -15.59 17.11
CA PHE A 49 -4.15 -15.93 16.95
C PHE A 49 -3.98 -17.35 16.42
N LEU A 50 -3.15 -17.50 15.38
CA LEU A 50 -2.87 -18.77 14.74
C LEU A 50 -1.43 -19.19 15.03
N ALA A 51 -1.26 -20.42 15.54
CA ALA A 51 0.06 -21.02 15.64
C ALA A 51 0.64 -21.27 14.24
N ASN A 52 1.96 -21.43 14.15
CA ASN A 52 2.56 -22.00 12.95
C ASN A 52 1.99 -23.41 12.70
N GLY A 53 1.72 -23.70 11.42
CA GLY A 53 1.19 -24.95 10.94
C GLY A 53 0.40 -24.76 9.65
N ILE A 54 0.04 -25.89 9.05
CA ILE A 54 -0.80 -25.95 7.86
C ILE A 54 -2.25 -26.14 8.32
N TYR A 55 -3.12 -25.27 7.84
CA TYR A 55 -4.56 -25.29 8.06
C TYR A 55 -5.22 -25.71 6.74
N SER A 56 -5.75 -26.93 6.71
CA SER A 56 -6.39 -27.54 5.52
C SER A 56 -7.41 -28.61 5.92
N ASP A 57 -8.19 -29.08 4.95
CA ASP A 57 -9.11 -30.21 5.16
C ASP A 57 -8.40 -31.47 5.68
N THR A 58 -7.19 -31.72 5.19
CA THR A 58 -6.44 -32.95 5.46
C THR A 58 -5.59 -32.89 6.73
N THR A 59 -5.21 -31.69 7.17
CA THR A 59 -4.30 -31.51 8.32
C THR A 59 -5.06 -31.33 9.63
N ASN A 60 -6.02 -30.40 9.67
CA ASN A 60 -6.78 -30.09 10.89
C ASN A 60 -8.29 -30.07 10.67
N ASN A 61 -8.78 -30.53 9.51
CA ASN A 61 -10.18 -30.47 9.09
C ASN A 61 -10.69 -29.02 8.99
N GLU A 62 -9.82 -28.09 8.58
CA GLU A 62 -10.18 -26.69 8.34
C GLU A 62 -11.23 -26.57 7.24
N LYS A 63 -12.17 -25.64 7.40
CA LYS A 63 -13.24 -25.44 6.41
C LYS A 63 -13.13 -24.07 5.76
N PHE A 64 -12.80 -24.10 4.47
CA PHE A 64 -12.87 -22.94 3.57
C PHE A 64 -14.21 -22.92 2.82
N PRO A 65 -14.74 -21.74 2.44
CA PRO A 65 -14.17 -20.41 2.72
C PRO A 65 -14.30 -20.00 4.19
N LEU A 66 -13.29 -19.32 4.75
CA LEU A 66 -13.39 -18.69 6.06
C LEU A 66 -14.26 -17.44 5.95
N ASN A 67 -15.33 -17.41 6.74
CA ASN A 67 -16.29 -16.31 6.73
C ASN A 67 -15.79 -15.17 7.62
N ILE A 68 -15.14 -14.19 7.01
CA ILE A 68 -14.55 -13.04 7.71
C ILE A 68 -15.67 -12.26 8.41
N ARG A 69 -15.39 -11.83 9.64
CA ARG A 69 -16.31 -11.05 10.48
C ARG A 69 -15.81 -9.63 10.67
N PRO A 70 -16.70 -8.63 10.78
CA PRO A 70 -16.29 -7.26 10.99
C PRO A 70 -15.62 -7.11 12.36
N PHE A 71 -14.72 -6.13 12.49
CA PHE A 71 -14.00 -5.81 13.72
C PHE A 71 -13.12 -6.94 14.30
N ILE A 72 -12.84 -8.01 13.54
CA ILE A 72 -11.97 -9.12 13.98
C ILE A 72 -10.61 -9.02 13.32
N LYS A 73 -9.55 -9.31 14.10
CA LYS A 73 -8.20 -9.52 13.57
C LYS A 73 -7.89 -11.01 13.46
N LEU A 74 -7.26 -11.45 12.38
CA LEU A 74 -6.73 -12.81 12.21
C LEU A 74 -5.22 -12.72 12.03
N VAL A 75 -4.45 -13.20 13.01
CA VAL A 75 -2.99 -12.98 13.07
C VAL A 75 -2.26 -14.31 13.16
N GLY A 76 -1.43 -14.59 12.17
CA GLY A 76 -0.49 -15.71 12.20
C GLY A 76 0.73 -15.45 13.07
N SER A 77 1.30 -16.52 13.62
CA SER A 77 2.54 -16.45 14.38
C SER A 77 3.72 -16.03 13.49
N SER A 78 3.68 -16.40 12.20
CA SER A 78 4.63 -15.92 11.20
C SER A 78 4.10 -16.06 9.78
N ARG A 79 4.52 -15.13 8.92
CA ARG A 79 4.21 -15.10 7.48
C ARG A 79 4.43 -16.43 6.77
N ASN A 80 5.58 -17.06 7.01
CA ASN A 80 5.98 -18.29 6.33
C ASN A 80 5.56 -19.57 7.09
N GLY A 81 5.25 -19.46 8.39
CA GLY A 81 4.93 -20.62 9.23
C GLY A 81 3.45 -20.86 9.44
N THR A 82 2.59 -19.85 9.27
CA THR A 82 1.12 -19.99 9.32
C THR A 82 0.59 -20.09 7.89
N ILE A 83 0.14 -21.28 7.48
CA ILE A 83 -0.21 -21.57 6.08
C ILE A 83 -1.67 -22.00 5.99
N LEU A 84 -2.49 -21.23 5.27
CA LEU A 84 -3.84 -21.62 4.86
C LEU A 84 -3.75 -22.29 3.49
N ASN A 85 -3.83 -23.62 3.48
CA ASN A 85 -3.73 -24.40 2.25
C ASN A 85 -5.12 -24.83 1.79
N GLY A 86 -5.59 -24.20 0.71
CA GLY A 86 -6.88 -24.46 0.08
C GLY A 86 -6.96 -25.79 -0.66
N SER A 87 -5.81 -26.37 -1.03
CA SER A 87 -5.71 -27.44 -2.02
C SER A 87 -6.47 -27.03 -3.30
N GLU A 88 -7.61 -27.65 -3.62
CA GLU A 88 -8.44 -27.33 -4.81
C GLU A 88 -9.62 -26.38 -4.49
N LYS A 89 -9.62 -25.74 -3.31
CA LYS A 89 -10.72 -24.86 -2.90
C LYS A 89 -10.51 -23.42 -3.35
N VAL A 90 -11.62 -22.72 -3.51
CA VAL A 90 -11.67 -21.29 -3.84
C VAL A 90 -12.03 -20.43 -2.62
N LYS A 91 -11.65 -19.16 -2.66
CA LYS A 91 -12.08 -18.09 -1.75
C LYS A 91 -11.75 -18.40 -0.29
N LEU A 92 -10.52 -18.80 0.00
CA LEU A 92 -10.09 -19.21 1.35
C LEU A 92 -10.47 -18.16 2.39
N LEU A 93 -10.36 -16.89 2.03
CA LEU A 93 -10.91 -15.77 2.75
C LEU A 93 -12.12 -15.21 2.00
N LYS A 94 -13.28 -15.18 2.67
CA LYS A 94 -14.51 -14.60 2.10
C LYS A 94 -15.15 -13.61 3.07
N GLY A 95 -15.20 -12.34 2.67
CA GLY A 95 -16.07 -11.34 3.30
C GLY A 95 -17.49 -11.44 2.74
N ASN A 96 -18.50 -11.30 3.60
CA ASN A 96 -19.87 -11.05 3.13
C ASN A 96 -20.05 -9.57 2.79
N ASN A 97 -21.19 -9.20 2.20
CA ASN A 97 -21.52 -7.80 1.95
C ASN A 97 -21.44 -6.98 3.24
N ASN A 98 -20.88 -5.77 3.16
CA ASN A 98 -20.81 -4.81 4.26
C ASN A 98 -19.96 -5.23 5.48
N VAL A 99 -18.98 -6.13 5.32
CA VAL A 99 -18.00 -6.44 6.37
C VAL A 99 -16.95 -5.32 6.46
N THR A 100 -16.62 -4.83 7.65
CA THR A 100 -15.71 -3.69 7.85
C THR A 100 -14.77 -3.88 9.03
N ASP A 101 -13.69 -3.11 9.05
CA ASP A 101 -12.75 -2.93 10.16
C ASP A 101 -12.05 -4.21 10.64
N PHE A 102 -11.82 -5.15 9.72
CA PHE A 102 -11.06 -6.37 9.97
C PHE A 102 -9.60 -6.24 9.51
N ALA A 103 -8.72 -7.05 10.11
CA ALA A 103 -7.32 -7.15 9.69
C ALA A 103 -6.89 -8.60 9.57
N ILE A 104 -6.02 -8.90 8.62
CA ILE A 104 -5.44 -10.23 8.43
C ILE A 104 -3.93 -10.07 8.25
N GLU A 105 -3.17 -10.74 9.10
CA GLU A 105 -1.74 -10.47 9.25
C GLU A 105 -0.91 -11.76 9.32
N LYS A 106 0.30 -11.74 8.73
CA LYS A 106 1.38 -12.72 8.97
C LYS A 106 1.00 -14.17 8.63
N MET A 107 0.60 -14.43 7.40
CA MET A 107 0.33 -15.80 6.93
C MET A 107 0.58 -15.98 5.43
N THR A 108 0.58 -17.23 5.00
CA THR A 108 0.62 -17.62 3.59
C THR A 108 -0.71 -18.24 3.21
N LEU A 109 -1.27 -17.80 2.08
CA LEU A 109 -2.39 -18.42 1.40
C LEU A 109 -1.84 -19.13 0.17
N GLU A 110 -2.12 -20.41 0.07
CA GLU A 110 -1.69 -21.24 -1.05
C GLU A 110 -2.74 -22.27 -1.42
N GLY A 111 -2.65 -22.78 -2.64
CA GLY A 111 -3.63 -23.71 -3.16
C GLY A 111 -4.92 -22.99 -3.57
N GLY A 112 -5.30 -23.18 -4.83
CA GLY A 112 -6.49 -22.66 -5.46
C GLY A 112 -7.07 -23.72 -6.40
N PRO A 113 -8.24 -23.48 -7.01
CA PRO A 113 -8.94 -24.50 -7.76
C PRO A 113 -8.11 -25.06 -8.91
N ILE A 114 -8.08 -26.38 -9.04
CA ILE A 114 -7.86 -27.04 -10.33
C ILE A 114 -9.22 -26.99 -11.03
N ILE A 115 -9.28 -26.36 -12.19
CA ILE A 115 -10.51 -26.34 -12.98
C ILE A 115 -10.54 -27.60 -13.82
N ASP A 116 -11.56 -28.42 -13.59
CA ASP A 116 -12.03 -29.38 -14.57
C ASP A 116 -12.75 -28.61 -15.68
N TYR A 117 -12.22 -28.69 -16.90
CA TYR A 117 -12.67 -27.92 -18.07
C TYR A 117 -14.11 -28.24 -18.49
N ASP A 118 -14.66 -29.37 -18.03
CA ASP A 118 -15.99 -29.85 -18.42
C ASP A 118 -17.14 -29.20 -17.61
N ASP A 119 -16.88 -28.67 -16.42
CA ASP A 119 -17.88 -27.98 -15.60
C ASP A 119 -17.60 -26.48 -15.62
N TYR A 120 -18.38 -25.74 -16.40
CA TYR A 120 -18.46 -24.26 -16.43
C TYR A 120 -18.76 -23.69 -15.03
N VAL A 121 -17.81 -23.74 -14.09
CA VAL A 121 -17.89 -23.06 -12.79
C VAL A 121 -17.63 -21.59 -13.07
N SER A 122 -18.70 -20.89 -13.42
CA SER A 122 -18.73 -19.47 -13.69
C SER A 122 -18.20 -18.66 -12.50
N SER A 123 -17.22 -17.80 -12.79
CA SER A 123 -16.83 -16.58 -12.07
C SER A 123 -16.14 -16.73 -10.69
N ARG A 124 -14.87 -16.31 -10.67
CA ARG A 124 -14.08 -15.89 -9.48
C ARG A 124 -13.49 -17.01 -8.62
N ALA A 125 -12.70 -17.88 -9.24
CA ALA A 125 -11.64 -18.63 -8.55
C ALA A 125 -10.62 -17.61 -7.99
N LEU A 126 -10.43 -17.49 -6.68
CA LEU A 126 -9.54 -16.49 -6.04
C LEU A 126 -9.02 -17.05 -4.71
N LEU A 127 -7.84 -16.66 -4.24
CA LEU A 127 -7.40 -17.02 -2.87
C LEU A 127 -8.15 -16.21 -1.81
N ALA A 128 -8.35 -14.92 -2.07
CA ALA A 128 -9.12 -14.04 -1.19
C ALA A 128 -10.16 -13.25 -2.00
N PHE A 129 -11.42 -13.36 -1.59
CA PHE A 129 -12.53 -12.62 -2.18
C PHE A 129 -13.30 -11.84 -1.13
N LEU A 130 -13.15 -10.52 -1.16
CA LEU A 130 -13.83 -9.60 -0.25
C LEU A 130 -14.97 -8.95 -1.06
N TYR A 131 -16.22 -9.30 -0.76
CA TYR A 131 -17.38 -8.90 -1.55
C TYR A 131 -17.62 -7.38 -1.55
N THR A 132 -18.47 -6.91 -2.47
CA THR A 132 -18.94 -5.52 -2.61
C THR A 132 -19.39 -4.91 -1.29
N GLY A 133 -18.83 -3.74 -0.95
CA GLY A 133 -19.23 -2.95 0.22
C GLY A 133 -18.39 -3.17 1.48
N CYS A 134 -17.21 -3.81 1.38
CA CYS A 134 -16.31 -3.90 2.54
C CYS A 134 -15.71 -2.54 2.88
N ALA A 135 -16.27 -1.81 3.84
CA ALA A 135 -15.89 -0.41 4.07
C ALA A 135 -14.39 -0.26 4.41
N ARG A 136 -13.85 -0.96 5.41
CA ARG A 136 -12.41 -0.86 5.76
C ARG A 136 -11.77 -2.21 6.03
N PHE A 137 -10.55 -2.44 5.51
CA PHE A 137 -9.76 -3.61 5.88
C PHE A 137 -8.26 -3.39 5.74
N GLU A 138 -7.50 -4.21 6.47
CA GLU A 138 -6.03 -4.25 6.42
C GLU A 138 -5.55 -5.68 6.13
N LEU A 139 -4.67 -5.81 5.13
CA LEU A 139 -3.90 -7.02 4.88
C LEU A 139 -2.42 -6.68 5.05
N ASP A 140 -1.74 -7.36 5.97
CA ASP A 140 -0.33 -7.10 6.25
C ASP A 140 0.50 -8.38 6.25
N SER A 141 1.67 -8.33 5.63
CA SER A 141 2.65 -9.43 5.68
C SER A 141 2.07 -10.76 5.19
N ILE A 142 1.30 -10.73 4.10
CA ILE A 142 0.66 -11.91 3.50
C ILE A 142 1.48 -12.41 2.32
N VAL A 143 1.53 -13.73 2.13
CA VAL A 143 1.99 -14.35 0.88
C VAL A 143 0.80 -14.96 0.16
N PHE A 144 0.62 -14.65 -1.10
CA PHE A 144 -0.31 -15.29 -2.02
C PHE A 144 0.51 -16.04 -3.06
N ARG A 145 0.47 -17.37 -3.02
CA ARG A 145 1.27 -18.20 -3.93
C ARG A 145 0.57 -19.45 -4.42
N ASP A 146 1.13 -20.04 -5.46
CA ASP A 146 0.77 -21.38 -5.96
C ASP A 146 -0.74 -21.50 -6.16
N SER A 147 -1.34 -20.46 -6.75
CA SER A 147 -2.77 -20.37 -7.00
C SER A 147 -3.07 -20.23 -8.48
N TYR A 148 -4.21 -20.78 -8.87
CA TYR A 148 -4.77 -20.67 -10.20
C TYR A 148 -6.13 -19.95 -10.14
N THR A 149 -6.33 -18.93 -10.97
CA THR A 149 -7.61 -18.24 -11.13
C THR A 149 -8.05 -18.26 -12.60
N PHE A 150 -9.35 -18.52 -12.82
CA PHE A 150 -9.93 -18.53 -14.15
C PHE A 150 -10.14 -17.12 -14.68
N ASP A 151 -9.85 -16.91 -15.97
CA ASP A 151 -10.21 -15.70 -16.70
C ASP A 151 -9.63 -14.43 -16.03
N ALA A 152 -10.31 -13.28 -16.12
CA ALA A 152 -9.88 -11.99 -15.61
C ALA A 152 -9.84 -11.82 -14.07
N ALA A 153 -9.94 -12.91 -13.29
CA ALA A 153 -10.18 -12.82 -11.86
C ALA A 153 -8.87 -12.68 -11.06
N GLY A 154 -8.83 -11.78 -10.06
CA GLY A 154 -7.60 -11.44 -9.33
C GLY A 154 -7.31 -12.28 -8.08
N ILE A 155 -6.06 -12.71 -7.86
CA ILE A 155 -5.66 -13.54 -6.69
C ILE A 155 -6.22 -13.00 -5.38
N LEU A 156 -6.08 -11.70 -5.17
CA LEU A 156 -6.84 -10.89 -4.21
C LEU A 156 -7.85 -10.05 -4.98
N THR A 157 -9.13 -10.16 -4.65
CA THR A 157 -10.16 -9.30 -5.26
C THR A 157 -11.05 -8.62 -4.22
N TYR A 158 -11.25 -7.31 -4.37
CA TYR A 158 -12.15 -6.50 -3.53
C TYR A 158 -12.75 -5.31 -4.29
N TYR A 159 -14.08 -5.16 -4.27
CA TYR A 159 -14.78 -4.06 -4.94
C TYR A 159 -15.59 -3.22 -3.96
N GLN A 160 -15.71 -1.93 -4.25
CA GLN A 160 -16.45 -0.94 -3.46
C GLN A 160 -15.99 -0.82 -2.01
N ALA A 161 -14.70 -1.04 -1.76
CA ALA A 161 -14.13 -0.75 -0.45
C ALA A 161 -14.03 0.76 -0.21
N ASP A 162 -14.36 1.24 0.99
CA ASP A 162 -14.24 2.66 1.35
C ASP A 162 -12.76 3.03 1.53
N SER A 163 -12.01 2.18 2.24
CA SER A 163 -10.56 2.23 2.29
C SER A 163 -9.98 0.83 2.49
N SER A 164 -9.03 0.45 1.65
CA SER A 164 -8.28 -0.81 1.79
C SER A 164 -6.81 -0.50 1.99
N VAL A 165 -6.16 -1.22 2.90
CA VAL A 165 -4.70 -1.17 3.07
C VAL A 165 -4.14 -2.56 2.81
N VAL A 166 -3.29 -2.68 1.79
CA VAL A 166 -2.55 -3.90 1.47
C VAL A 166 -1.06 -3.58 1.60
N SER A 167 -0.43 -4.07 2.66
CA SER A 167 0.95 -3.73 3.01
C SER A 167 1.83 -4.98 3.14
N ASN A 168 3.11 -4.86 2.79
CA ASN A 168 4.12 -5.89 3.03
C ASN A 168 3.77 -7.26 2.40
N CYS A 169 2.96 -7.27 1.34
CA CYS A 169 2.43 -8.48 0.74
C CYS A 169 3.29 -8.97 -0.44
N LEU A 170 3.27 -10.28 -0.68
CA LEU A 170 3.98 -10.93 -1.78
C LEU A 170 2.99 -11.76 -2.58
N PHE A 171 2.87 -11.44 -3.86
CA PHE A 171 2.13 -12.20 -4.85
C PHE A 171 3.16 -12.88 -5.74
N ARG A 172 3.27 -14.20 -5.66
CA ARG A 172 4.24 -14.95 -6.45
C ARG A 172 3.69 -16.25 -6.99
N ASP A 173 4.20 -16.70 -8.13
CA ASP A 173 3.92 -18.05 -8.63
C ASP A 173 2.41 -18.33 -8.77
N ASN A 174 1.66 -17.34 -9.26
CA ASN A 174 0.22 -17.48 -9.47
C ASN A 174 -0.11 -17.40 -10.95
N THR A 175 -1.12 -18.16 -11.36
CA THR A 175 -1.68 -18.14 -12.71
C THR A 175 -3.07 -17.55 -12.68
N GLY A 176 -3.37 -16.60 -13.58
CA GLY A 176 -4.70 -16.04 -13.75
C GLY A 176 -4.71 -14.62 -14.30
N GLY A 177 -5.90 -14.01 -14.33
CA GLY A 177 -6.08 -12.72 -14.97
C GLY A 177 -5.45 -11.55 -14.23
N GLN A 178 -5.40 -11.57 -12.89
CA GLN A 178 -4.83 -10.45 -12.13
C GLN A 178 -4.14 -10.89 -10.82
N ALA A 179 -3.14 -10.15 -10.34
CA ALA A 179 -2.63 -10.34 -8.98
C ALA A 179 -3.57 -9.69 -7.96
N ILE A 180 -3.90 -8.40 -8.17
CA ILE A 180 -4.87 -7.68 -7.35
C ILE A 180 -5.95 -7.06 -8.23
N GLY A 181 -7.20 -7.53 -8.06
CA GLY A 181 -8.37 -6.99 -8.71
C GLY A 181 -9.18 -6.11 -7.76
N MET A 182 -9.20 -4.81 -8.01
CA MET A 182 -9.79 -3.86 -7.10
C MET A 182 -10.74 -2.88 -7.79
N GLY A 183 -11.56 -2.22 -6.99
CA GLY A 183 -12.34 -1.09 -7.46
C GLY A 183 -13.00 -0.30 -6.37
N SER A 184 -13.03 1.02 -6.50
CA SER A 184 -13.67 1.93 -5.55
C SER A 184 -14.46 3.00 -6.29
N ASP A 185 -15.43 3.61 -5.61
CA ASP A 185 -16.33 4.60 -6.18
C ASP A 185 -16.20 5.94 -5.44
N GLY A 186 -16.34 7.06 -6.14
CA GLY A 186 -16.37 8.40 -5.56
C GLY A 186 -15.02 8.86 -5.01
N ASP A 187 -15.01 9.25 -3.74
CA ASP A 187 -13.87 9.83 -2.99
C ASP A 187 -13.04 8.79 -2.21
N LYS A 188 -13.38 7.52 -2.35
CA LYS A 188 -12.74 6.38 -1.66
C LYS A 188 -11.31 6.18 -2.16
N THR A 189 -10.42 5.73 -1.26
CA THR A 189 -8.99 5.54 -1.54
C THR A 189 -8.50 4.15 -1.17
N GLN A 190 -7.76 3.52 -2.06
CA GLN A 190 -7.14 2.20 -1.88
C GLN A 190 -5.63 2.35 -1.81
N PHE A 191 -5.01 1.77 -0.78
CA PHE A 191 -3.58 1.85 -0.54
C PHE A 191 -2.94 0.48 -0.72
N ILE A 192 -1.89 0.45 -1.53
CA ILE A 192 -0.98 -0.69 -1.69
C ILE A 192 0.41 -0.18 -1.39
N ASN A 193 1.04 -0.74 -0.37
CA ASN A 193 2.35 -0.28 0.06
C ASN A 193 3.30 -1.46 0.25
N ASN A 194 4.55 -1.27 -0.09
CA ASN A 194 5.60 -2.24 0.21
C ASN A 194 5.30 -3.66 -0.30
N CYS A 195 4.70 -3.77 -1.49
CA CYS A 195 4.27 -5.05 -2.04
C CYS A 195 5.21 -5.52 -3.16
N ILE A 196 5.37 -6.84 -3.26
CA ILE A 196 6.12 -7.49 -4.34
C ILE A 196 5.15 -8.33 -5.16
N VAL A 197 5.13 -8.13 -6.47
CA VAL A 197 4.36 -8.93 -7.42
C VAL A 197 5.30 -9.50 -8.45
N THR A 198 5.44 -10.82 -8.46
CA THR A 198 6.41 -11.51 -9.32
C THR A 198 5.94 -12.85 -9.82
N ASN A 199 6.49 -13.32 -10.94
CA ASN A 199 6.17 -14.61 -11.54
C ASN A 199 4.66 -14.87 -11.60
N GLN A 200 3.89 -13.83 -11.91
CA GLN A 200 2.48 -13.95 -12.24
C GLN A 200 2.38 -14.33 -13.72
N GLN A 201 1.47 -15.25 -14.05
CA GLN A 201 1.27 -15.71 -15.42
C GLN A 201 -0.22 -15.58 -15.78
N PRO A 202 -0.57 -15.16 -17.00
CA PRO A 202 -1.95 -15.25 -17.45
C PRO A 202 -2.39 -16.71 -17.57
N ASP A 203 -3.68 -16.96 -17.45
CA ASP A 203 -4.27 -18.24 -17.84
C ASP A 203 -4.24 -18.39 -19.37
N GLU A 204 -3.31 -19.19 -19.90
CA GLU A 204 -3.15 -19.42 -21.34
C GLU A 204 -4.29 -20.23 -21.98
N ASN A 205 -5.16 -20.84 -21.18
CA ASN A 205 -6.27 -21.63 -21.70
C ASN A 205 -7.50 -20.76 -22.03
N VAL A 206 -7.49 -19.49 -21.64
CA VAL A 206 -8.54 -18.52 -21.96
C VAL A 206 -8.37 -18.06 -23.43
N PRO A 207 -9.45 -18.05 -24.24
CA PRO A 207 -9.38 -17.59 -25.63
C PRO A 207 -8.76 -16.19 -25.75
N PRO A 208 -7.95 -15.89 -26.79
CA PRO A 208 -7.26 -14.60 -26.92
C PRO A 208 -8.15 -13.35 -26.87
N ASN A 209 -9.42 -13.48 -27.26
CA ASN A 209 -10.41 -12.40 -27.20
C ASN A 209 -11.07 -12.22 -25.82
N ARG A 210 -10.86 -13.16 -24.89
CA ARG A 210 -11.29 -13.14 -23.49
C ARG A 210 -10.14 -12.95 -22.51
N LEU A 211 -8.89 -13.04 -22.99
CA LEU A 211 -7.75 -12.52 -22.26
C LEU A 211 -7.98 -11.03 -22.06
N MET A 212 -8.71 -10.69 -21.01
CA MET A 212 -8.63 -9.38 -20.40
C MET A 212 -7.18 -9.29 -19.95
N MET A 213 -6.32 -8.77 -20.83
CA MET A 213 -5.24 -7.87 -20.46
C MET A 213 -4.63 -8.25 -19.11
N GLY A 214 -3.68 -9.19 -19.00
CA GLY A 214 -3.22 -9.70 -17.69
C GLY A 214 -2.76 -8.56 -16.76
N LYS A 215 -3.43 -8.37 -15.60
CA LYS A 215 -3.24 -7.17 -14.77
C LYS A 215 -2.49 -7.48 -13.48
N LEU A 216 -1.33 -6.89 -13.24
CA LEU A 216 -0.72 -6.94 -11.91
C LEU A 216 -1.62 -6.21 -10.90
N ILE A 217 -2.13 -5.05 -11.30
CA ILE A 217 -3.21 -4.33 -10.61
C ILE A 217 -4.30 -4.06 -11.64
N GLY A 218 -5.49 -4.59 -11.38
CA GLY A 218 -6.70 -4.33 -12.16
C GLY A 218 -7.66 -3.49 -11.35
N ASP A 219 -7.60 -2.18 -11.57
CA ASP A 219 -8.37 -1.20 -10.81
C ASP A 219 -9.48 -0.59 -11.66
N GLY A 220 -10.72 -0.85 -11.28
CA GLY A 220 -11.90 -0.34 -11.97
C GLY A 220 -12.81 0.45 -11.03
N GLY A 221 -13.26 1.62 -11.47
CA GLY A 221 -14.16 2.48 -10.69
C GLY A 221 -13.71 3.93 -10.67
N THR A 222 -14.46 4.78 -9.99
CA THR A 222 -14.22 6.23 -9.98
C THR A 222 -13.30 6.72 -8.86
N GLY A 223 -12.99 5.85 -7.89
CA GLY A 223 -12.17 6.17 -6.72
C GLY A 223 -10.66 6.28 -7.01
N ARG A 224 -9.87 6.40 -5.95
CA ARG A 224 -8.43 6.63 -6.00
C ARG A 224 -7.65 5.41 -5.56
N THR A 225 -6.52 5.16 -6.22
CA THR A 225 -5.56 4.12 -5.79
C THR A 225 -4.17 4.71 -5.67
N ILE A 226 -3.51 4.42 -4.56
CA ILE A 226 -2.16 4.86 -4.24
C ILE A 226 -1.30 3.62 -4.04
N VAL A 227 -0.25 3.50 -4.85
CA VAL A 227 0.70 2.38 -4.84
C VAL A 227 2.08 2.95 -4.53
N GLN A 228 2.68 2.49 -3.44
CA GLN A 228 3.95 3.02 -2.93
C GLN A 228 4.97 1.92 -2.70
N ASN A 229 6.25 2.23 -2.93
CA ASN A 229 7.39 1.39 -2.54
C ASN A 229 7.25 -0.07 -3.00
N SER A 230 6.66 -0.29 -4.17
CA SER A 230 6.26 -1.63 -4.61
C SER A 230 7.05 -2.05 -5.84
N LEU A 231 7.37 -3.35 -5.90
CA LEU A 231 8.16 -3.95 -6.96
C LEU A 231 7.32 -4.94 -7.76
N PHE A 232 7.27 -4.70 -9.07
CA PHE A 232 6.57 -5.52 -10.04
C PHE A 232 7.62 -6.08 -10.99
N TYR A 233 7.91 -7.38 -10.92
CA TYR A 233 8.97 -7.93 -11.76
C TYR A 233 8.78 -9.36 -12.24
N ASN A 234 9.34 -9.67 -13.41
CA ASN A 234 9.31 -11.01 -14.00
C ASN A 234 7.87 -11.55 -14.10
N ASN A 235 6.94 -10.72 -14.58
CA ASN A 235 5.56 -11.11 -14.83
C ASN A 235 5.31 -11.16 -16.35
N PRO A 236 5.48 -12.33 -16.98
CA PRO A 236 5.28 -12.46 -18.42
C PRO A 236 3.83 -12.19 -18.81
N ARG A 237 3.63 -11.38 -19.86
CA ARG A 237 2.31 -11.01 -20.40
C ARG A 237 1.36 -10.36 -19.37
N MET A 238 1.89 -9.72 -18.33
CA MET A 238 1.13 -8.95 -17.35
C MET A 238 1.74 -7.57 -17.10
N GLY A 239 0.88 -6.58 -16.82
CA GLY A 239 1.27 -5.21 -16.49
C GLY A 239 0.30 -4.56 -15.50
N VAL A 240 0.65 -3.44 -14.88
CA VAL A 240 -0.30 -2.65 -14.11
C VAL A 240 -1.26 -1.92 -15.03
N SER A 241 -2.53 -1.83 -14.62
CA SER A 241 -3.54 -1.19 -15.43
C SER A 241 -4.53 -0.38 -14.61
N ARG A 242 -4.98 0.74 -15.17
CA ARG A 242 -6.12 1.48 -14.65
C ARG A 242 -7.21 1.54 -15.73
N TRP A 243 -8.37 0.95 -15.43
CA TRP A 243 -9.53 0.92 -16.31
C TRP A 243 -10.80 0.38 -15.62
N PRO A 244 -11.97 1.00 -15.79
CA PRO A 244 -12.23 2.36 -16.30
C PRO A 244 -12.32 3.38 -15.17
N TYR A 245 -12.18 4.67 -15.51
CA TYR A 245 -12.37 5.86 -14.67
C TYR A 245 -11.38 6.03 -13.53
N GLY A 246 -11.42 7.22 -12.89
CA GLY A 246 -10.71 7.59 -11.66
C GLY A 246 -9.19 7.71 -11.79
N ASN A 247 -8.48 7.64 -10.65
CA ASN A 247 -7.08 8.08 -10.55
C ASN A 247 -6.20 7.06 -9.83
N SER A 248 -5.07 6.70 -10.44
CA SER A 248 -4.01 5.90 -9.81
C SER A 248 -2.71 6.69 -9.68
N TYR A 249 -2.06 6.57 -8.53
CA TYR A 249 -0.79 7.19 -8.22
C TYR A 249 0.21 6.10 -7.85
N PHE A 250 1.28 5.97 -8.64
CA PHE A 250 2.41 5.10 -8.35
C PHE A 250 3.57 5.98 -7.91
N ILE A 251 4.08 5.75 -6.71
CA ILE A 251 5.16 6.55 -6.11
C ILE A 251 6.27 5.61 -5.66
N ASN A 252 7.51 5.87 -6.05
CA ASN A 252 8.66 5.04 -5.70
C ASN A 252 8.43 3.56 -6.04
N CYS A 253 7.87 3.27 -7.23
CA CYS A 253 7.63 1.91 -7.69
C CYS A 253 8.68 1.50 -8.72
N THR A 254 9.04 0.22 -8.75
CA THR A 254 9.88 -0.34 -9.81
C THR A 254 9.10 -1.38 -10.62
N PHE A 255 9.09 -1.21 -11.92
CA PHE A 255 8.53 -2.14 -12.90
C PHE A 255 9.67 -2.64 -13.76
N ALA A 256 9.99 -3.93 -13.67
CA ALA A 256 11.12 -4.47 -14.42
C ALA A 256 10.88 -5.88 -14.94
N ASP A 257 11.36 -6.19 -16.14
CA ASP A 257 11.24 -7.51 -16.76
C ASP A 257 9.79 -8.05 -16.79
N ASN A 258 8.81 -7.15 -16.94
CA ASN A 258 7.41 -7.51 -17.21
C ASN A 258 7.15 -7.41 -18.71
N SER A 259 6.23 -8.19 -19.26
CA SER A 259 5.85 -8.10 -20.68
C SER A 259 4.34 -8.06 -20.86
N TRP A 260 3.85 -7.65 -22.02
CA TRP A 260 2.43 -7.67 -22.39
C TRP A 260 2.25 -8.32 -23.74
N TYR A 261 1.05 -8.86 -23.99
CA TYR A 261 0.69 -9.63 -25.18
C TYR A 261 1.27 -9.01 -26.47
N ASP A 262 2.17 -9.74 -27.12
CA ASP A 262 2.95 -9.40 -28.33
C ASP A 262 3.81 -8.13 -28.35
N GLU A 263 3.65 -7.16 -27.43
CA GLU A 263 4.52 -5.98 -27.30
C GLU A 263 4.62 -5.52 -25.83
N LYS A 264 5.85 -5.31 -25.35
CA LYS A 264 6.29 -5.31 -23.95
C LYS A 264 5.85 -4.10 -23.12
N ALA A 265 4.55 -3.98 -22.80
CA ALA A 265 4.07 -2.86 -21.99
C ALA A 265 3.72 -3.19 -20.54
N PHE A 266 4.27 -2.46 -19.57
CA PHE A 266 4.01 -2.71 -18.15
C PHE A 266 2.94 -1.78 -17.56
N VAL A 267 2.66 -0.63 -18.18
CA VAL A 267 1.60 0.30 -17.75
C VAL A 267 0.60 0.45 -18.88
N TYR A 268 -0.66 0.23 -18.52
CA TYR A 268 -1.80 0.44 -19.39
C TYR A 268 -2.80 1.38 -18.72
N VAL A 269 -3.14 2.48 -19.38
CA VAL A 269 -4.18 3.39 -18.92
C VAL A 269 -5.23 3.56 -20.00
N ALA A 270 -6.49 3.31 -19.64
CA ALA A 270 -7.62 3.48 -20.54
C ALA A 270 -8.81 4.06 -19.81
N ASP A 271 -9.35 5.15 -20.37
CA ASP A 271 -10.49 5.91 -19.85
C ASP A 271 -10.31 6.33 -18.38
N ALA A 272 -9.08 6.67 -18.00
CA ALA A 272 -8.68 6.96 -16.62
C ALA A 272 -7.41 7.82 -16.54
N ASN A 273 -7.06 8.21 -15.31
CA ASN A 273 -5.86 8.98 -15.01
C ASN A 273 -4.83 8.13 -14.26
N MET A 274 -3.59 8.15 -14.71
CA MET A 274 -2.46 7.52 -14.03
C MET A 274 -1.32 8.52 -13.85
N HIS A 275 -0.72 8.50 -12.66
CA HIS A 275 0.40 9.35 -12.28
C HIS A 275 1.57 8.49 -11.77
N LEU A 276 2.77 8.73 -12.28
CA LEU A 276 4.00 8.06 -11.87
C LEU A 276 4.93 9.13 -11.30
N TYR A 277 5.40 8.94 -10.07
CA TYR A 277 6.38 9.79 -9.38
C TYR A 277 7.51 8.92 -8.88
N ASN A 278 8.77 9.30 -9.13
CA ASN A 278 9.93 8.58 -8.61
C ASN A 278 9.94 7.10 -8.98
N CYS A 279 9.37 6.72 -10.14
CA CYS A 279 9.29 5.33 -10.53
C CYS A 279 10.46 4.94 -11.41
N ILE A 280 10.81 3.64 -11.43
CA ILE A 280 11.67 3.06 -12.46
C ILE A 280 10.85 2.11 -13.31
N ALA A 281 10.90 2.31 -14.62
CA ALA A 281 10.36 1.43 -15.64
C ALA A 281 11.48 1.02 -16.59
N TRP A 282 12.02 -0.19 -16.40
CA TRP A 282 13.14 -0.68 -17.20
C TRP A 282 13.10 -2.20 -17.46
N ASP A 283 13.33 -2.64 -18.71
CA ASP A 283 13.50 -4.07 -19.07
C ASP A 283 14.98 -4.36 -19.33
N LEU A 284 15.49 -5.45 -18.78
CA LEU A 284 16.86 -5.92 -19.07
C LEU A 284 16.95 -6.70 -20.40
N GLY A 285 15.81 -6.95 -21.05
CA GLY A 285 15.68 -7.67 -22.30
C GLY A 285 15.97 -6.86 -23.58
N PRO A 286 16.02 -7.51 -24.75
CA PRO A 286 16.50 -6.91 -26.01
C PRO A 286 15.51 -5.96 -26.71
N VAL A 287 14.34 -5.72 -26.13
CA VAL A 287 13.30 -4.84 -26.69
C VAL A 287 12.86 -3.93 -25.54
N PRO A 288 12.84 -2.61 -25.71
CA PRO A 288 12.51 -1.68 -24.64
C PRO A 288 11.13 -1.92 -24.06
N MET A 289 10.95 -1.53 -22.80
CA MET A 289 9.62 -1.36 -22.23
C MET A 289 8.77 -0.39 -23.06
N ALA A 290 7.46 -0.66 -23.09
CA ALA A 290 6.46 0.23 -23.64
C ALA A 290 5.48 0.68 -22.55
N ILE A 291 4.88 1.85 -22.74
CA ILE A 291 3.72 2.29 -21.97
C ILE A 291 2.58 2.50 -22.96
N ASN A 292 1.39 1.95 -22.69
CA ASN A 292 0.25 2.06 -23.59
C ASN A 292 -0.85 2.94 -22.99
N VAL A 293 -1.33 3.90 -23.79
CA VAL A 293 -2.42 4.80 -23.46
C VAL A 293 -3.58 4.57 -24.44
N GLY A 294 -4.76 4.25 -23.94
CA GLY A 294 -5.96 4.00 -24.74
C GLY A 294 -6.35 2.53 -24.85
N GLU A 295 -7.61 2.27 -25.19
CA GLU A 295 -8.20 0.94 -25.38
C GLU A 295 -8.19 0.42 -26.83
N TRP A 296 -8.54 -0.84 -27.04
CA TRP A 296 -8.62 -1.46 -28.37
C TRP A 296 -10.00 -1.37 -29.03
N GLN A 297 -11.07 -1.14 -28.27
CA GLN A 297 -12.44 -1.39 -28.75
C GLN A 297 -13.44 -0.23 -28.59
N MET A 298 -13.10 0.81 -27.82
CA MET A 298 -13.96 1.97 -27.59
C MET A 298 -13.11 3.24 -27.54
N PHE A 299 -13.66 4.39 -27.93
CA PHE A 299 -12.96 5.66 -27.76
C PHE A 299 -12.76 5.98 -26.28
N THR A 300 -11.59 6.48 -25.89
CA THR A 300 -11.24 6.71 -24.46
C THR A 300 -10.67 8.09 -24.21
N HIS A 301 -10.87 8.59 -22.98
CA HIS A 301 -10.19 9.80 -22.48
C HIS A 301 -9.22 9.40 -21.37
N SER A 302 -7.93 9.36 -21.71
CA SER A 302 -6.89 8.83 -20.82
C SER A 302 -5.80 9.85 -20.56
N TYR A 303 -5.35 9.96 -19.31
CA TYR A 303 -4.27 10.86 -18.93
C TYR A 303 -3.16 10.06 -18.26
N LEU A 304 -1.96 10.14 -18.83
CA LEU A 304 -0.74 9.61 -18.25
C LEU A 304 0.16 10.77 -17.87
N ASN A 305 0.56 10.85 -16.61
CA ASN A 305 1.44 11.88 -16.11
C ASN A 305 2.66 11.24 -15.45
N ILE A 306 3.86 11.61 -15.87
CA ILE A 306 5.11 11.02 -15.38
C ILE A 306 6.03 12.14 -14.92
N TYR A 307 6.53 12.04 -13.69
CA TYR A 307 7.39 13.00 -13.02
C TYR A 307 8.55 12.29 -12.36
N ASN A 308 9.76 12.89 -12.42
CA ASN A 308 10.95 12.40 -11.71
C ASN A 308 11.11 10.88 -11.78
N SER A 309 10.88 10.27 -12.95
CA SER A 309 10.89 8.83 -13.12
C SER A 309 11.88 8.42 -14.21
N LEU A 310 12.39 7.21 -14.11
CA LEU A 310 13.21 6.60 -15.15
C LEU A 310 12.31 5.75 -16.05
N VAL A 311 12.30 6.06 -17.35
CA VAL A 311 11.53 5.30 -18.35
C VAL A 311 12.44 4.93 -19.51
N GLU A 312 12.60 3.63 -19.74
CA GLU A 312 13.38 3.11 -20.86
C GLU A 312 12.85 3.63 -22.21
N GLY A 313 13.74 4.21 -23.03
CA GLY A 313 13.38 4.82 -24.31
C GLY A 313 12.68 6.18 -24.19
N GLY A 314 12.55 6.70 -22.96
CA GLY A 314 12.01 8.02 -22.66
C GLY A 314 10.56 8.20 -23.11
N GLN A 315 10.17 9.44 -23.45
CA GLN A 315 8.82 9.71 -23.96
C GLN A 315 8.52 8.98 -25.29
N GLY A 316 9.56 8.66 -26.08
CA GLY A 316 9.43 8.03 -27.39
C GLY A 316 8.97 6.57 -27.34
N SER A 317 9.09 5.91 -26.18
CA SER A 317 8.61 4.53 -25.97
C SER A 317 7.14 4.45 -25.54
N ILE A 318 6.47 5.59 -25.35
CA ILE A 318 5.06 5.64 -24.98
C ILE A 318 4.19 5.58 -26.23
N THR A 319 3.36 4.55 -26.33
CA THR A 319 2.43 4.31 -27.43
C THR A 319 1.04 4.81 -27.06
N ILE A 320 0.42 5.53 -28.01
CA ILE A 320 -0.97 5.95 -27.94
C ILE A 320 -1.78 5.05 -28.87
N GLY A 321 -2.75 4.33 -28.31
CA GLY A 321 -3.63 3.44 -29.04
C GLY A 321 -4.63 4.17 -29.94
N GLU A 322 -5.14 3.49 -30.97
CA GLU A 322 -6.06 4.07 -31.96
C GLU A 322 -7.37 4.60 -31.34
N SER A 323 -7.82 4.04 -30.22
CA SER A 323 -9.00 4.52 -29.47
C SER A 323 -8.89 5.95 -28.95
N CYS A 324 -7.69 6.48 -28.86
CA CYS A 324 -7.49 7.86 -28.45
C CYS A 324 -7.89 8.85 -29.55
N PHE A 325 -8.11 8.40 -30.79
CA PHE A 325 -8.37 9.26 -31.93
C PHE A 325 -9.83 9.18 -32.39
N HIS A 326 -10.56 10.29 -32.33
CA HIS A 326 -11.92 10.42 -32.88
C HIS A 326 -12.00 11.60 -33.85
N HIS A 327 -12.30 11.34 -35.14
CA HIS A 327 -12.41 12.35 -36.20
C HIS A 327 -11.32 13.44 -36.12
N ASP A 328 -10.06 13.01 -36.20
CA ASP A 328 -8.84 13.85 -36.12
C ASP A 328 -8.53 14.51 -34.76
N THR A 329 -9.34 14.24 -33.73
CA THR A 329 -9.08 14.74 -32.36
C THR A 329 -8.44 13.66 -31.51
N ASN A 330 -7.33 13.98 -30.85
CA ASN A 330 -6.73 13.12 -29.82
C ASN A 330 -7.35 13.42 -28.45
N TRP A 331 -7.94 12.40 -27.83
CA TRP A 331 -8.60 12.43 -26.51
C TRP A 331 -7.73 11.91 -25.37
N CYS A 332 -6.53 11.40 -25.69
CA CYS A 332 -5.56 10.96 -24.70
C CYS A 332 -4.41 11.95 -24.58
N HIS A 333 -3.95 12.15 -23.35
CA HIS A 333 -2.92 13.11 -23.01
C HIS A 333 -1.77 12.45 -22.27
N ILE A 334 -0.55 12.75 -22.72
CA ILE A 334 0.68 12.35 -22.03
C ILE A 334 1.36 13.63 -21.56
N TYR A 335 1.54 13.74 -20.24
CA TYR A 335 2.43 14.71 -19.63
C TYR A 335 3.72 13.99 -19.20
N TYR A 336 4.79 14.23 -19.94
CA TYR A 336 6.12 13.69 -19.65
C TYR A 336 7.01 14.86 -19.21
N ASP A 337 7.18 14.99 -17.91
CA ASP A 337 7.97 16.09 -17.34
C ASP A 337 9.45 15.99 -17.74
N SER A 338 10.13 17.13 -17.85
CA SER A 338 11.57 17.20 -18.16
C SER A 338 12.47 16.61 -17.08
N THR A 339 11.95 16.37 -15.87
CA THR A 339 12.63 15.71 -14.76
C THR A 339 12.77 14.20 -14.94
N ASN A 340 12.06 13.60 -15.89
CA ASN A 340 12.21 12.19 -16.20
C ASN A 340 13.52 11.92 -16.93
N ILE A 341 14.07 10.73 -16.72
CA ILE A 341 15.34 10.30 -17.28
C ILE A 341 15.19 9.01 -18.09
N ASP A 342 16.05 8.86 -19.09
CA ASP A 342 16.18 7.65 -19.92
C ASP A 342 17.66 7.26 -19.93
N ALA A 343 18.02 6.41 -18.97
CA ALA A 343 19.37 5.92 -18.75
C ALA A 343 19.31 4.55 -18.06
N ASP A 344 20.38 3.76 -18.14
CA ASP A 344 20.44 2.49 -17.41
C ASP A 344 20.30 2.74 -15.90
N PRO A 345 19.30 2.16 -15.20
CA PRO A 345 19.12 2.32 -13.75
C PRO A 345 20.26 1.72 -12.94
N ALA A 346 21.15 0.95 -13.57
CA ALA A 346 22.27 0.26 -12.94
C ALA A 346 21.80 -0.66 -11.78
N PHE A 347 20.81 -1.52 -12.07
CA PHE A 347 20.34 -2.51 -11.11
C PHE A 347 21.49 -3.44 -10.66
N LEU A 348 21.52 -3.75 -9.37
CA LEU A 348 22.56 -4.57 -8.76
C LEU A 348 22.54 -6.03 -9.25
N GLY A 349 21.35 -6.57 -9.54
CA GLY A 349 21.17 -7.89 -10.16
C GLY A 349 21.52 -9.09 -9.26
N MET A 350 21.60 -8.94 -7.94
CA MET A 350 22.00 -10.02 -7.02
C MET A 350 21.22 -10.00 -5.69
N TRP A 351 21.37 -11.10 -4.93
CA TRP A 351 20.77 -11.33 -3.60
C TRP A 351 19.24 -11.27 -3.58
N ASP A 352 18.68 -10.90 -2.43
CA ASP A 352 17.23 -10.85 -2.18
C ASP A 352 16.56 -9.61 -2.79
N HIS A 353 17.35 -8.62 -3.26
CA HIS A 353 16.88 -7.35 -3.82
C HIS A 353 17.54 -7.03 -5.17
N PRO A 354 17.30 -7.85 -6.22
CA PRO A 354 18.02 -7.74 -7.49
C PRO A 354 17.77 -6.42 -8.25
N TYR A 355 16.67 -5.70 -7.95
CA TYR A 355 16.33 -4.41 -8.56
C TYR A 355 16.65 -3.21 -7.67
N MET A 356 17.42 -3.42 -6.59
CA MET A 356 18.10 -2.31 -5.92
C MET A 356 19.10 -1.67 -6.89
N ILE A 357 19.20 -0.35 -6.89
CA ILE A 357 20.16 0.37 -7.72
C ILE A 357 21.57 0.28 -7.11
N SER A 358 22.60 0.31 -7.96
CA SER A 358 24.01 0.26 -7.54
C SER A 358 24.63 1.65 -7.41
N ASP A 359 25.83 1.72 -6.80
CA ASP A 359 26.61 2.96 -6.72
C ASP A 359 26.84 3.57 -8.11
N GLY A 360 26.63 4.89 -8.24
CA GLY A 360 26.71 5.60 -9.51
C GLY A 360 25.47 5.49 -10.41
N SER A 361 24.39 4.87 -9.95
CA SER A 361 23.10 4.87 -10.66
C SER A 361 22.60 6.30 -10.92
N PRO A 362 22.02 6.61 -12.10
CA PRO A 362 21.41 7.90 -12.37
C PRO A 362 20.11 8.14 -11.58
N CYS A 363 19.58 7.10 -10.91
CA CYS A 363 18.39 7.20 -10.07
C CYS A 363 18.66 7.77 -8.67
N ILE A 364 19.93 7.81 -8.25
CA ILE A 364 20.32 8.29 -6.92
C ILE A 364 20.01 9.77 -6.79
N ASP A 365 19.31 10.15 -5.73
CA ASP A 365 18.88 11.50 -5.38
C ASP A 365 18.07 12.21 -6.48
N ALA A 366 17.57 11.49 -7.49
CA ALA A 366 16.95 12.06 -8.69
C ALA A 366 15.41 12.15 -8.61
N GLY A 367 14.82 11.56 -7.57
CA GLY A 367 13.40 11.67 -7.27
C GLY A 367 13.00 13.05 -6.75
N THR A 368 11.71 13.22 -6.46
CA THR A 368 11.13 14.44 -5.89
C THR A 368 10.42 14.18 -4.58
N LEU A 369 10.64 15.07 -3.63
CA LEU A 369 9.85 15.22 -2.41
C LEU A 369 8.86 16.39 -2.51
N ALA A 370 9.17 17.39 -3.35
CA ALA A 370 8.46 18.67 -3.40
C ALA A 370 7.28 18.70 -4.38
N ASN A 371 7.31 17.84 -5.40
CA ASN A 371 6.28 17.80 -6.45
C ASN A 371 5.32 16.61 -6.29
N LEU A 372 5.33 15.94 -5.14
CA LEU A 372 4.33 14.94 -4.81
C LEU A 372 3.00 15.64 -4.51
N PRO A 373 1.85 15.06 -4.87
CA PRO A 373 0.57 15.58 -4.44
C PRO A 373 0.47 15.63 -2.91
N ASP A 374 -0.09 16.70 -2.33
CA ASP A 374 -0.11 16.95 -0.88
C ASP A 374 -0.74 15.81 -0.04
N PHE A 375 -1.56 14.96 -0.65
CA PHE A 375 -2.19 13.80 0.01
C PHE A 375 -1.33 12.53 -0.04
N ILE A 376 -0.13 12.58 -0.64
CA ILE A 376 0.82 11.47 -0.67
C ILE A 376 1.77 11.60 0.52
N GLU A 377 1.56 10.75 1.51
CA GLU A 377 2.51 10.55 2.61
C GLU A 377 3.48 9.43 2.23
N LEU A 378 4.78 9.70 2.23
CA LEU A 378 5.78 8.67 2.00
C LEU A 378 5.94 7.80 3.26
N PRO A 379 6.05 6.46 3.12
CA PRO A 379 6.34 5.59 4.26
C PRO A 379 7.76 5.83 4.79
N GLU A 380 7.99 5.50 6.06
CA GLU A 380 9.29 5.67 6.74
C GLU A 380 10.42 4.87 6.07
N HIS A 381 10.08 3.72 5.48
CA HIS A 381 11.03 2.79 4.87
C HIS A 381 10.70 2.43 3.42
N ASP A 382 11.69 2.48 2.52
CA ASP A 382 12.35 1.28 2.01
C ASP A 382 11.57 -0.02 1.68
N LEU A 383 11.65 -0.58 0.45
CA LEU A 383 11.22 -1.98 0.22
C LEU A 383 12.10 -3.03 0.91
N ALA A 384 13.38 -2.72 1.13
CA ALA A 384 14.30 -3.53 1.92
C ALA A 384 14.28 -3.19 3.43
N GLY A 385 13.46 -2.23 3.86
CA GLY A 385 13.37 -1.78 5.25
C GLY A 385 14.35 -0.65 5.62
N ASN A 386 15.04 -0.06 4.65
CA ASN A 386 15.93 1.09 4.84
C ASN A 386 15.12 2.39 4.92
N PRO A 387 15.62 3.48 5.53
CA PRO A 387 14.96 4.78 5.46
C PRO A 387 14.64 5.17 4.01
N ARG A 388 13.40 5.62 3.74
CA ARG A 388 12.94 6.05 2.41
C ARG A 388 13.55 7.38 1.95
N ILE A 389 14.13 8.13 2.87
CA ILE A 389 14.74 9.42 2.57
C ILE A 389 16.12 9.38 3.21
N VAL A 390 17.16 9.52 2.39
CA VAL A 390 18.55 9.56 2.85
C VAL A 390 19.11 10.94 2.52
N GLY A 391 19.44 11.70 3.56
CA GLY A 391 19.83 13.11 3.38
C GLY A 391 18.61 13.98 3.07
N ASP A 392 18.69 14.75 1.97
CA ASP A 392 17.65 15.72 1.58
C ASP A 392 16.91 15.32 0.29
N SER A 393 17.21 14.16 -0.28
CA SER A 393 16.59 13.67 -1.51
C SER A 393 16.04 12.26 -1.36
N ILE A 394 15.44 11.79 -2.44
CA ILE A 394 14.88 10.46 -2.59
C ILE A 394 15.31 9.88 -3.92
N ASP A 395 15.60 8.58 -3.94
CA ASP A 395 15.93 7.86 -5.15
C ASP A 395 14.68 7.52 -5.96
N MET A 396 14.86 7.32 -7.27
CA MET A 396 13.81 6.70 -8.07
C MET A 396 13.75 5.19 -7.79
N GLY A 397 12.55 4.65 -7.69
CA GLY A 397 12.26 3.22 -7.62
C GLY A 397 11.88 2.73 -6.22
N ALA A 398 11.70 1.41 -6.11
CA ALA A 398 11.22 0.75 -4.90
C ALA A 398 12.25 0.69 -3.77
N TYR A 399 13.52 0.96 -4.03
CA TYR A 399 14.62 0.86 -3.06
C TYR A 399 15.32 2.20 -2.93
N GLU A 400 15.81 2.47 -1.72
CA GLU A 400 16.69 3.58 -1.43
C GLU A 400 18.13 3.07 -1.41
N TRP A 401 18.99 3.67 -2.21
CA TRP A 401 20.41 3.49 -2.12
C TRP A 401 20.91 4.22 -0.87
N ASN A 402 21.59 3.48 -0.01
CA ASN A 402 22.18 4.05 1.19
C ASN A 402 23.64 3.62 1.33
N PRO A 403 24.60 4.57 1.24
CA PRO A 403 26.02 4.25 1.39
C PRO A 403 26.39 3.86 2.82
N THR A 404 25.51 4.13 3.80
CA THR A 404 25.78 3.95 5.24
C THR A 404 25.26 2.64 5.85
N ILE A 405 24.57 1.81 5.07
CA ILE A 405 24.12 0.49 5.56
C ILE A 405 25.30 -0.47 5.50
N VAL A 406 25.75 -0.89 6.68
CA VAL A 406 26.87 -1.82 6.86
C VAL A 406 26.47 -3.17 6.26
N GLY A 407 27.01 -3.42 5.07
CA GLY A 407 26.63 -4.46 4.10
C GLY A 407 26.91 -4.02 2.65
N LEU A 408 26.91 -2.69 2.41
CA LEU A 408 27.25 -2.02 1.14
C LEU A 408 28.43 -1.02 1.28
N HIS A 409 29.09 -0.98 2.44
CA HIS A 409 30.16 -0.03 2.75
C HIS A 409 31.49 -0.39 2.05
N ASP A 410 31.69 0.21 0.88
CA ASP A 410 32.92 0.91 0.48
C ASP A 410 32.42 1.95 -0.53
N ILE A 411 32.13 3.22 -0.17
CA ILE A 411 33.02 4.38 -0.31
C ILE A 411 32.36 5.60 0.39
N GLY A 412 33.13 6.41 1.14
CA GLY A 412 32.65 7.50 2.03
C GLY A 412 32.66 8.94 1.45
N PRO A 413 33.01 9.99 2.25
CA PRO A 413 32.06 10.76 3.08
C PRO A 413 32.11 12.31 2.92
N GLY A 414 31.05 13.00 3.40
CA GLY A 414 31.03 14.41 3.88
C GLY A 414 30.17 15.36 3.03
N ASN A 415 29.37 16.31 3.51
CA ASN A 415 29.15 16.97 4.81
C ASN A 415 27.69 17.51 4.85
N ARG A 416 27.05 17.52 6.03
CA ARG A 416 25.67 17.98 6.28
C ARG A 416 25.64 19.43 6.79
N ASN A 417 24.62 20.21 6.41
CA ASN A 417 24.29 21.49 7.06
C ASN A 417 22.84 21.44 7.59
N GLU A 418 22.67 21.76 8.88
CA GLU A 418 21.40 21.63 9.62
C GLU A 418 20.45 22.85 9.43
N LYS A 419 19.13 22.59 9.39
CA LYS A 419 18.04 23.59 9.36
C LYS A 419 17.66 24.04 10.78
N THR A 420 17.31 25.32 10.98
CA THR A 420 16.96 25.89 12.32
C THR A 420 15.52 25.52 12.75
N GLN A 421 15.33 25.10 14.01
CA GLN A 421 14.05 24.69 14.63
C GLN A 421 13.29 25.87 15.29
N LEU A 422 11.97 25.99 15.09
CA LEU A 422 11.10 27.08 15.56
C LEU A 422 10.19 26.68 16.74
N LEU A 423 9.88 25.39 16.94
CA LEU A 423 9.07 24.90 18.05
C LEU A 423 9.92 24.22 19.13
N LYS A 424 9.65 24.54 20.39
CA LYS A 424 10.27 23.89 21.56
C LYS A 424 9.21 23.48 22.58
N ALA A 425 9.42 22.34 23.24
CA ALA A 425 8.54 21.85 24.29
C ALA A 425 9.37 21.48 25.52
N SER A 426 9.00 22.02 26.69
CA SER A 426 9.67 21.69 27.94
C SER A 426 8.69 21.65 29.12
N PRO A 427 8.71 20.58 29.95
CA PRO A 427 9.48 19.35 29.78
C PRO A 427 8.95 18.49 28.62
N ASN A 428 9.84 17.76 27.95
CA ASN A 428 9.48 16.72 26.98
C ASN A 428 10.48 15.56 27.13
N PRO A 429 10.09 14.38 27.64
CA PRO A 429 8.72 13.97 27.98
C PRO A 429 8.11 14.70 29.20
N PHE A 430 6.78 14.77 29.27
CA PHE A 430 6.02 15.36 30.39
C PHE A 430 5.03 14.38 31.03
N ASP A 431 4.70 14.61 32.31
CA ASP A 431 3.74 13.78 33.06
C ASP A 431 2.31 14.38 33.01
N TRP A 432 2.17 15.67 33.36
CA TRP A 432 0.85 16.34 33.45
C TRP A 432 0.74 17.61 32.60
N GLY A 433 1.85 18.15 32.09
CA GLY A 433 1.82 19.21 31.08
C GLY A 433 3.20 19.58 30.55
N THR A 434 3.22 20.12 29.32
CA THR A 434 4.41 20.67 28.66
C THR A 434 4.16 22.11 28.25
N LYS A 435 5.17 22.97 28.42
CA LYS A 435 5.18 24.33 27.89
C LYS A 435 5.66 24.28 26.44
N VAL A 436 4.88 24.83 25.52
CA VAL A 436 5.20 24.92 24.09
C VAL A 436 5.61 26.35 23.80
N GLU A 437 6.81 26.54 23.28
CA GLU A 437 7.38 27.83 22.89
C GLU A 437 7.46 27.89 21.36
N VAL A 438 7.01 29.01 20.78
CA VAL A 438 7.17 29.33 19.36
C VAL A 438 8.20 30.45 19.23
N GLU A 439 9.34 30.15 18.62
CA GLU A 439 10.42 31.10 18.36
C GLU A 439 10.21 31.78 17.00
N THR A 440 9.71 33.02 17.00
CA THR A 440 9.54 33.80 15.77
C THR A 440 10.82 34.59 15.48
N LYS A 441 11.55 34.26 14.41
CA LYS A 441 12.58 35.17 13.88
C LYS A 441 11.89 36.42 13.33
N VAL A 442 12.30 37.59 13.78
CA VAL A 442 11.87 38.86 13.19
C VAL A 442 12.67 39.07 11.91
N ASP A 443 12.15 38.57 10.79
CA ASP A 443 12.47 39.05 9.45
C ASP A 443 11.20 39.67 8.88
N ALA A 444 11.33 40.90 8.36
CA ALA A 444 10.24 41.83 8.04
C ALA A 444 9.31 41.42 6.86
N GLU A 445 9.25 40.14 6.50
CA GLU A 445 8.35 39.61 5.46
C GLU A 445 7.10 38.91 6.03
N VAL A 446 6.99 38.75 7.37
CA VAL A 446 5.88 38.03 8.01
C VAL A 446 4.75 38.95 8.52
N GLU A 447 4.91 40.28 8.44
CA GLU A 447 3.83 41.21 8.85
C GLU A 447 2.76 41.46 7.76
N ALA A 448 2.90 40.89 6.55
CA ALA A 448 1.95 41.12 5.45
C ALA A 448 0.84 40.05 5.27
N GLU A 449 0.90 38.91 5.97
CA GLU A 449 -0.14 37.86 5.91
C GLU A 449 -0.87 37.63 7.26
N ALA A 450 -0.68 38.52 8.23
CA ALA A 450 -1.15 38.33 9.61
C ALA A 450 -2.55 38.92 9.90
N GLU A 451 -3.52 38.80 8.97
CA GLU A 451 -4.93 38.95 9.34
C GLU A 451 -5.52 37.63 9.92
N ASN A 452 -4.88 36.47 9.69
CA ASN A 452 -5.39 35.16 10.14
C ASN A 452 -4.67 34.53 11.36
N GLY A 453 -3.58 35.12 11.87
CA GLY A 453 -2.89 34.63 13.07
C GLY A 453 -2.16 33.28 12.91
N PHE A 454 -1.28 32.96 13.87
CA PHE A 454 -0.63 31.65 13.97
C PHE A 454 -1.51 30.70 14.79
N GLY A 455 -1.72 29.48 14.29
CA GLY A 455 -2.43 28.41 14.99
C GLY A 455 -1.47 27.37 15.56
N LEU A 456 -1.79 26.79 16.71
CA LEU A 456 -1.13 25.58 17.21
C LEU A 456 -2.17 24.49 17.34
N GLU A 457 -1.93 23.32 16.77
CA GLU A 457 -2.80 22.16 16.88
C GLU A 457 -2.04 20.95 17.41
N VAL A 458 -2.76 20.00 17.97
CA VAL A 458 -2.23 18.76 18.53
C VAL A 458 -2.85 17.58 17.82
N TYR A 459 -2.03 16.61 17.43
CA TYR A 459 -2.43 15.35 16.82
C TYR A 459 -1.86 14.17 17.61
N ASP A 460 -2.52 13.02 17.52
CA ASP A 460 -1.99 11.76 18.07
C ASP A 460 -1.02 11.07 17.09
N SER A 461 -0.45 9.93 17.49
CA SER A 461 0.53 9.16 16.70
C SER A 461 -0.01 8.58 15.39
N TYR A 462 -1.31 8.69 15.12
CA TYR A 462 -1.96 8.24 13.88
C TYR A 462 -2.41 9.42 13.01
N GLY A 463 -1.96 10.65 13.31
CA GLY A 463 -2.32 11.86 12.56
C GLY A 463 -3.75 12.35 12.82
N ARG A 464 -4.45 11.81 13.83
CA ARG A 464 -5.82 12.25 14.14
C ARG A 464 -5.79 13.53 14.96
N TYR A 465 -6.65 14.49 14.59
CA TYR A 465 -6.78 15.77 15.29
C TYR A 465 -7.24 15.57 16.75
N VAL A 466 -6.56 16.22 17.70
CA VAL A 466 -6.82 16.15 19.15
C VAL A 466 -7.36 17.47 19.71
N ARG A 467 -6.64 18.58 19.51
CA ARG A 467 -6.98 19.89 20.11
C ARG A 467 -6.25 21.06 19.44
N GLN A 468 -6.86 22.24 19.47
CA GLN A 468 -6.19 23.52 19.20
C GLN A 468 -5.66 24.16 20.49
N LEU A 469 -4.42 24.67 20.48
CA LEU A 469 -3.82 25.44 21.56
C LEU A 469 -3.98 26.94 21.28
N ILE A 470 -4.77 27.63 22.10
CA ILE A 470 -5.04 29.06 21.93
C ILE A 470 -3.91 29.88 22.57
N ILE A 471 -3.25 30.69 21.75
CA ILE A 471 -2.25 31.66 22.22
C ILE A 471 -2.97 33.00 22.47
N SER A 472 -2.82 33.58 23.66
CA SER A 472 -3.43 34.88 23.99
C SER A 472 -2.37 35.99 24.12
N GLY A 473 -2.61 37.16 23.49
CA GLY A 473 -1.80 38.37 23.66
C GLY A 473 -0.81 38.69 22.53
N LEU A 474 -0.65 39.98 22.24
CA LEU A 474 0.13 40.55 21.13
C LEU A 474 1.57 40.90 21.58
N HIS A 475 2.54 40.31 20.86
CA HIS A 475 3.98 40.62 20.71
C HIS A 475 5.04 39.78 21.49
N HIS A 476 5.90 39.13 20.67
CA HIS A 476 7.18 38.40 20.86
C HIS A 476 7.27 37.23 21.86
N ASN A 477 7.78 36.09 21.36
CA ASN A 477 7.91 34.76 22.00
C ASN A 477 6.60 34.25 22.60
N LYS A 478 5.90 33.42 21.83
CA LYS A 478 4.59 32.89 22.21
C LYS A 478 4.77 31.59 22.97
N GLU A 479 4.21 31.53 24.18
CA GLU A 479 4.20 30.31 24.99
C GLU A 479 2.75 29.87 25.27
N VAL A 480 2.50 28.57 25.19
CA VAL A 480 1.22 27.98 25.62
C VAL A 480 1.49 26.73 26.45
N LEU A 481 0.75 26.58 27.55
CA LEU A 481 0.83 25.39 28.39
C LEU A 481 -0.22 24.39 27.93
N TRP A 482 0.21 23.18 27.60
CA TRP A 482 -0.69 22.07 27.28
C TRP A 482 -0.63 21.01 28.38
N TYR A 483 -1.78 20.65 28.93
CA TYR A 483 -1.91 19.70 30.04
C TYR A 483 -2.08 18.24 29.59
N GLY A 484 -1.81 17.95 28.31
CA GLY A 484 -2.02 16.61 27.75
C GLY A 484 -3.49 16.22 27.74
N ASP A 485 -4.38 17.15 27.41
CA ASP A 485 -5.84 16.99 27.36
C ASP A 485 -6.42 17.29 25.96
N ASP A 486 -7.60 16.77 25.67
CA ASP A 486 -8.34 17.02 24.42
C ASP A 486 -9.16 18.32 24.47
N ASN A 487 -9.87 18.66 23.38
CA ASN A 487 -10.72 19.86 23.31
C ASN A 487 -11.80 19.97 24.40
N ASN A 488 -12.21 18.85 25.02
CA ASN A 488 -13.20 18.80 26.09
C ASN A 488 -12.57 18.82 27.50
N GLY A 489 -11.24 18.96 27.60
CA GLY A 489 -10.50 18.93 28.87
C GLY A 489 -10.32 17.52 29.43
N LYS A 490 -10.54 16.47 28.62
CA LYS A 490 -10.33 15.09 29.05
C LYS A 490 -8.84 14.73 28.95
N PRO A 491 -8.21 14.16 29.99
CA PRO A 491 -6.83 13.71 29.93
C PRO A 491 -6.62 12.63 28.86
N LEU A 492 -5.59 12.82 28.05
CA LEU A 492 -5.17 11.86 27.03
C LEU A 492 -4.31 10.73 27.63
N PRO A 493 -4.27 9.53 27.01
CA PRO A 493 -3.40 8.45 27.46
C PRO A 493 -1.90 8.80 27.32
N ALA A 494 -1.04 8.00 27.96
CA ALA A 494 0.39 8.04 27.69
C ALA A 494 0.64 7.71 26.22
N GLY A 495 1.54 8.44 25.55
CA GLY A 495 1.72 8.31 24.12
C GLY A 495 2.49 9.45 23.48
N ILE A 496 2.67 9.32 22.16
CA ILE A 496 3.30 10.33 21.32
C ILE A 496 2.22 11.25 20.76
N TYR A 497 2.46 12.54 20.84
CA TYR A 497 1.64 13.58 20.25
C TYR A 497 2.50 14.53 19.43
N HIS A 498 1.90 15.16 18.44
CA HIS A 498 2.54 16.13 17.56
C HIS A 498 1.89 17.48 17.76
N ILE A 499 2.67 18.48 18.15
CA ILE A 499 2.21 19.86 18.23
C ILE A 499 2.65 20.57 16.96
N VAL A 500 1.69 21.04 16.19
CA VAL A 500 1.88 21.56 14.85
C VAL A 500 1.62 23.06 14.84
N LEU A 501 2.58 23.82 14.32
CA LEU A 501 2.46 25.26 14.08
C LEU A 501 1.91 25.51 12.69
N PHE A 502 0.81 26.24 12.62
CA PHE A 502 0.19 26.70 11.39
C PHE A 502 0.32 28.21 11.22
N SER A 503 0.49 28.65 9.98
CA SER A 503 0.34 30.05 9.55
C SER A 503 -0.77 30.09 8.49
N GLY A 504 -1.97 30.55 8.87
CA GLY A 504 -3.17 30.29 8.06
C GLY A 504 -3.46 28.79 7.95
N ASP A 505 -3.66 28.28 6.74
CA ASP A 505 -3.95 26.87 6.47
C ASP A 505 -2.69 26.01 6.20
N LYS A 506 -1.49 26.61 6.30
CA LYS A 506 -0.21 25.96 6.01
C LYS A 506 0.50 25.53 7.28
N GLU A 507 0.83 24.25 7.38
CA GLU A 507 1.74 23.72 8.40
C GLU A 507 3.17 24.25 8.19
N VAL A 508 3.77 24.77 9.25
CA VAL A 508 5.11 25.38 9.26
C VAL A 508 6.14 24.45 9.88
N GLU A 509 5.81 23.84 11.03
CA GLU A 509 6.68 22.93 11.76
C GLU A 509 5.82 22.03 12.68
N SER A 510 6.26 20.79 12.91
CA SER A 510 5.67 19.86 13.86
C SER A 510 6.71 19.45 14.91
N LEU A 511 6.32 19.49 16.17
CA LEU A 511 7.13 19.10 17.30
C LEU A 511 6.54 17.86 17.98
N LYS A 512 7.33 16.79 18.00
CA LYS A 512 7.01 15.58 18.77
C LYS A 512 7.10 15.86 20.27
N VAL A 513 6.03 15.57 21.00
CA VAL A 513 5.99 15.59 22.47
C VAL A 513 5.53 14.24 23.01
N VAL A 514 6.09 13.84 24.14
CA VAL A 514 5.83 12.54 24.77
C VAL A 514 5.15 12.75 26.10
N LYS A 515 3.93 12.21 26.26
CA LYS A 515 3.21 12.13 27.52
C LYS A 515 3.49 10.78 28.18
N LYS A 516 3.93 10.79 29.44
CA LYS A 516 4.23 9.61 30.24
C LYS A 516 3.01 8.96 30.89
#